data_AF-A0A5C2HNT6-F1
#
_entry.id   AF-A0A5C2HNT6-F1
#
_cell.length_a   1.000
_cell.length_b   1.000
_cell.length_c   1.000
_cell.angle_alpha   90.00
_cell.angle_beta   90.00
_cell.angle_gamma   90.00
#
_symmetry.space_group_name_H-M   'P 1'
#
loop_
_entity.id
_entity.type
_entity.pdbx_description
1 polymer ?
#
loop_
_entity_poly.entity_id
_entity_poly.type
_entity_poly.pdbx_seq_one_letter_code
_entity_poly.pdbx_strand_id
1 'polypeptide(L)'
;MNHLTLLLLLLPFTLHAGARVDQKSLSYDQRGGQIVFHYTLSGDAGERHTLRFGAALNGQPLNPRSLIGNTQNILVGEPQILVWSVTQDYPQGLSGRFTFTLQSDWEQSHHYPFTIQTEPANARVRIMNITEPYRPGMELPDGDYYVEVSAEGRDKWLEWVKHGGQTTVKEVALSGGNEPFTDPTTGMTFVYIKGGRYRMGSPTDETGRDGDESQHWVTVGDFWIATTEVTNQQYRLFKRDHDSQEYEGHSLNGDKQPVVYVSWEEATDYAAWLSQKSGKSYRLPTEAEWEYAARGGTTTAYWWGDGVGRNNANCDGCGSQWDNKSTAPVVSFKPNPYGLYDTAGNVWEWTCSGYDSNYKNNTETSCKNRADSGNRAFRGGSWGYVPAGVRAASRGWSDPGLRGDSHGFRLVLPPR
;
A
#
# COMPACT_ATOMS: atom_id res chain seq x y z
N MET A 1 17.68 50.01 48.52
CA MET A 1 16.79 49.63 47.40
C MET A 1 15.38 49.63 47.97
N ASN A 2 14.58 50.63 47.60
CA ASN A 2 13.24 50.84 48.16
C ASN A 2 12.32 49.70 47.74
N HIS A 3 11.47 49.23 48.67
CA HIS A 3 10.53 48.15 48.44
C HIS A 3 9.55 48.52 47.32
N LEU A 4 9.62 47.78 46.20
CA LEU A 4 8.65 47.85 45.12
C LEU A 4 7.45 46.98 45.54
N THR A 5 6.27 47.58 45.71
CA THR A 5 5.03 46.81 45.95
C THR A 5 4.26 46.74 44.64
N LEU A 6 4.19 45.53 44.06
CA LEU A 6 3.52 45.27 42.79
C LEU A 6 2.06 44.87 43.04
N LEU A 7 1.11 45.47 42.32
CA LEU A 7 -0.27 45.02 42.34
C LEU A 7 -0.76 44.73 40.92
N LEU A 8 -1.02 43.47 40.62
CA LEU A 8 -1.63 43.01 39.38
C LEU A 8 -3.15 43.08 39.49
N LEU A 9 -3.79 43.76 38.54
CA LEU A 9 -5.25 43.89 38.44
C LEU A 9 -5.68 43.29 37.09
N LEU A 10 -6.59 42.33 37.12
CA LEU A 10 -7.19 41.74 35.93
C LEU A 10 -8.71 41.87 36.02
N LEU A 11 -9.31 42.50 35.00
CA LEU A 11 -10.76 42.59 34.85
C LEU A 11 -11.25 41.32 34.13
N PRO A 12 -12.15 40.52 34.71
CA PRO A 12 -12.71 39.37 34.02
C PRO A 12 -13.82 39.84 33.10
N PHE A 13 -13.67 39.63 31.80
CA PHE A 13 -14.82 39.59 30.90
C PHE A 13 -15.04 38.15 30.45
N THR A 14 -16.19 37.61 30.83
CA THR A 14 -16.71 36.33 30.37
C THR A 14 -17.60 36.53 29.14
N LEU A 15 -17.22 36.00 27.98
CA LEU A 15 -17.91 34.91 27.25
C LEU A 15 -17.27 34.69 25.87
N HIS A 16 -16.99 33.40 25.58
CA HIS A 16 -16.55 32.72 24.34
C HIS A 16 -15.05 32.77 23.91
N ALA A 17 -14.54 31.56 23.60
CA ALA A 17 -13.20 31.15 23.13
C ALA A 17 -12.02 31.42 24.11
N GLY A 18 -11.67 30.46 24.96
CA GLY A 18 -10.73 29.42 24.53
C GLY A 18 -9.49 29.57 25.41
N ALA A 19 -8.40 30.18 24.93
CA ALA A 19 -7.20 30.40 25.76
C ALA A 19 -7.24 31.66 26.65
N ARG A 20 -7.07 31.49 27.97
CA ARG A 20 -6.92 32.57 28.96
C ARG A 20 -5.63 32.40 29.75
N VAL A 21 -5.03 33.49 30.18
CA VAL A 21 -3.95 33.45 31.18
C VAL A 21 -4.50 32.82 32.46
N ASP A 22 -3.95 31.68 32.87
CA ASP A 22 -4.29 31.08 34.16
C ASP A 22 -3.74 31.98 35.27
N GLN A 23 -4.64 32.65 35.98
CA GLN A 23 -4.28 33.59 37.05
C GLN A 23 -3.47 32.94 38.17
N LYS A 24 -3.64 31.62 38.39
CA LYS A 24 -2.89 30.89 39.43
C LYS A 24 -1.46 30.56 39.00
N SER A 25 -1.20 30.51 37.70
CA SER A 25 0.13 30.28 37.14
C SER A 25 1.00 31.53 37.14
N LEU A 26 0.36 32.71 37.24
CA LEU A 26 1.03 33.97 37.08
C LEU A 26 2.00 34.20 38.24
N SER A 27 3.28 34.29 37.92
CA SER A 27 4.31 34.66 38.88
C SER A 27 5.32 35.59 38.22
N TYR A 28 6.13 36.27 39.04
CA TYR A 28 7.20 37.10 38.53
C TYR A 28 8.44 36.98 39.40
N ASP A 29 9.60 37.22 38.78
CA ASP A 29 10.87 37.35 39.47
C ASP A 29 11.68 38.53 38.92
N GLN A 30 12.58 39.07 39.74
CA GLN A 30 13.42 40.21 39.37
C GLN A 30 14.88 39.77 39.27
N ARG A 31 15.50 39.99 38.11
CA ARG A 31 16.91 39.64 37.85
C ARG A 31 17.61 40.79 37.16
N GLY A 32 18.61 41.37 37.80
CA GLY A 32 19.53 42.31 37.14
C GLY A 32 18.87 43.39 36.26
N GLY A 33 18.01 44.24 36.85
CA GLY A 33 17.30 45.29 36.09
C GLY A 33 16.18 44.80 35.18
N GLN A 34 15.87 43.50 35.17
CA GLN A 34 14.75 42.91 34.43
C GLN A 34 13.66 42.41 35.38
N ILE A 35 12.42 42.40 34.91
CA ILE A 35 11.29 41.71 35.51
C ILE A 35 10.88 40.59 34.55
N VAL A 36 10.86 39.37 35.05
CA VAL A 36 10.48 38.17 34.30
C VAL A 36 9.10 37.73 34.78
N PHE A 37 8.14 37.61 33.87
CA PHE A 37 6.81 37.09 34.15
C PHE A 37 6.69 35.66 33.63
N HIS A 38 6.13 34.79 34.45
CA HIS A 38 5.78 33.41 34.11
C HIS A 38 4.28 33.27 34.11
N TYR A 39 3.71 32.64 33.10
CA TYR A 39 2.28 32.38 32.98
C TYR A 39 2.01 31.14 32.14
N THR A 40 0.86 30.51 32.29
CA THR A 40 0.33 29.50 31.38
C THR A 40 -0.95 30.02 30.72
N LEU A 41 -1.19 29.57 29.49
CA LEU A 41 -2.46 29.74 28.81
C LEU A 41 -3.34 28.51 29.03
N SER A 42 -4.65 28.70 29.16
CA SER A 42 -5.66 27.67 29.42
C SER A 42 -6.78 27.77 28.39
N GLY A 43 -6.97 26.78 27.50
CA GLY A 43 -7.89 26.81 26.34
C GLY A 43 -7.83 25.64 25.36
N ASP A 44 -8.35 25.83 24.14
CA ASP A 44 -8.35 24.82 23.07
C ASP A 44 -7.09 24.94 22.18
N ALA A 45 -6.56 23.79 21.72
CA ALA A 45 -5.33 23.76 20.92
C ALA A 45 -5.59 24.24 19.48
N GLY A 46 -4.73 25.12 18.96
CA GLY A 46 -4.75 25.57 17.56
C GLY A 46 -5.25 27.00 17.32
N GLU A 47 -5.75 27.70 18.34
CA GLU A 47 -6.16 29.10 18.21
C GLU A 47 -4.98 30.09 18.20
N ARG A 48 -5.10 31.15 17.39
CA ARG A 48 -4.13 32.25 17.34
C ARG A 48 -4.54 33.36 18.32
N HIS A 49 -3.65 33.70 19.26
CA HIS A 49 -3.88 34.77 20.23
C HIS A 49 -2.88 35.90 20.06
N THR A 50 -3.35 37.15 20.21
CA THR A 50 -2.49 38.33 20.34
C THR A 50 -2.48 38.77 21.79
N LEU A 51 -1.32 38.71 22.44
CA LEU A 51 -1.15 39.21 23.82
C LEU A 51 -0.68 40.66 23.80
N ARG A 52 -1.38 41.51 24.56
CA ARG A 52 -1.02 42.91 24.81
C ARG A 52 -0.62 43.08 26.26
N PHE A 53 0.62 43.51 26.46
CA PHE A 53 1.14 43.84 27.78
C PHE A 53 1.16 45.35 27.98
N GLY A 54 0.59 45.81 29.08
CA GLY A 54 0.58 47.20 29.51
C GLY A 54 1.19 47.33 30.91
N ALA A 55 1.83 48.46 31.15
CA ALA A 55 2.37 48.83 32.45
C ALA A 55 1.88 50.23 32.82
N ALA A 56 1.69 50.50 34.12
CA ALA A 56 1.35 51.82 34.62
C ALA A 56 2.05 52.12 35.95
N LEU A 57 2.54 53.35 36.11
CA LEU A 57 3.11 53.85 37.36
C LEU A 57 2.20 54.93 37.94
N ASN A 58 1.72 54.75 39.17
CA ASN A 58 0.79 55.66 39.83
C ASN A 58 -0.44 56.00 38.96
N GLY A 59 -0.91 55.02 38.18
CA GLY A 59 -2.06 55.17 37.26
C GLY A 59 -1.75 55.79 35.89
N GLN A 60 -0.50 56.21 35.63
CA GLN A 60 -0.09 56.71 34.32
C GLN A 60 0.45 55.57 33.44
N PRO A 61 -0.10 55.34 32.22
CA PRO A 61 0.38 54.31 31.32
C PRO A 61 1.84 54.52 30.92
N LEU A 62 2.59 53.44 30.88
CA LEU A 62 3.95 53.38 30.38
C LEU A 62 3.93 52.70 29.01
N ASN A 63 4.64 53.29 28.06
CA ASN A 63 4.83 52.74 26.72
C ASN A 63 6.24 52.11 26.65
N PRO A 64 6.39 50.80 26.88
CA PRO A 64 7.69 50.15 26.72
C PRO A 64 8.12 50.21 25.24
N ARG A 65 9.40 50.51 24.99
CA ARG A 65 9.97 50.58 23.63
C ARG A 65 10.31 49.20 23.09
N SER A 66 10.44 48.20 23.95
CA SER A 66 10.77 46.83 23.60
C SER A 66 10.08 45.83 24.53
N LEU A 67 8.94 45.30 24.10
CA LEU A 67 8.39 44.06 24.66
C LEU A 67 8.88 42.91 23.79
N ILE A 68 9.71 42.05 24.35
CA ILE A 68 10.17 40.83 23.68
C ILE A 68 9.37 39.67 24.26
N GLY A 69 8.31 39.29 23.54
CA GLY A 69 7.59 38.03 23.71
C GLY A 69 7.24 37.55 22.31
N ASN A 70 7.86 36.47 21.89
CA ASN A 70 7.73 35.95 20.52
C ASN A 70 6.25 35.80 20.15
N THR A 71 5.79 36.52 19.13
CA THR A 71 4.57 36.21 18.38
C THR A 71 4.81 34.92 17.58
N GLN A 72 4.92 33.79 18.26
CA GLN A 72 4.96 32.45 17.67
C GLN A 72 3.85 31.59 18.27
N ASN A 73 3.44 30.55 17.54
CA ASN A 73 2.38 29.61 17.92
C ASN A 73 2.60 29.09 19.35
N ILE A 74 1.75 29.50 20.29
CA ILE A 74 1.86 29.13 21.71
C ILE A 74 1.01 27.88 21.95
N LEU A 75 1.60 26.80 22.46
CA LEU A 75 0.87 25.62 22.90
C LEU A 75 0.14 25.92 24.22
N VAL A 76 -1.16 25.63 24.25
CA VAL A 76 -1.96 25.75 25.47
C VAL A 76 -1.46 24.77 26.54
N GLY A 77 -1.38 25.22 27.78
CA GLY A 77 -0.93 24.43 28.92
C GLY A 77 0.57 24.47 29.19
N GLU A 78 1.39 25.01 28.28
CA GLU A 78 2.84 25.13 28.50
C GLU A 78 3.23 26.44 29.20
N PRO A 79 4.19 26.42 30.15
CA PRO A 79 4.73 27.63 30.78
C PRO A 79 5.38 28.58 29.77
N GLN A 80 4.98 29.83 29.81
CA GLN A 80 5.48 30.91 28.98
C GLN A 80 6.27 31.92 29.82
N ILE A 81 7.27 32.55 29.18
CA ILE A 81 8.13 33.55 29.81
C ILE A 81 8.06 34.86 29.02
N LEU A 82 7.82 35.97 29.73
CA LEU A 82 7.93 37.32 29.21
C LEU A 82 8.98 38.08 30.01
N VAL A 83 9.95 38.72 29.33
CA VAL A 83 11.01 39.49 29.99
C VAL A 83 10.86 40.97 29.68
N TRP A 84 10.85 41.79 30.73
CA TRP A 84 10.78 43.25 30.64
C TRP A 84 12.04 43.91 31.20
N SER A 85 12.63 44.84 30.45
CA SER A 85 13.87 45.55 30.83
C SER A 85 13.55 46.90 31.47
N VAL A 86 13.69 46.98 32.80
CA VAL A 86 13.34 48.17 33.58
C VAL A 86 14.26 49.34 33.26
N THR A 87 15.55 49.08 33.04
CA THR A 87 16.57 50.12 32.84
C THR A 87 16.56 50.75 31.44
N GLN A 88 16.08 50.01 30.44
CA GLN A 88 16.01 50.48 29.06
C GLN A 88 14.73 51.29 28.79
N ASP A 89 13.61 50.88 29.41
CA ASP A 89 12.31 51.54 29.21
C ASP A 89 12.02 52.63 30.26
N TYR A 90 12.68 52.61 31.43
CA TYR A 90 12.45 53.58 32.51
C TYR A 90 13.74 53.98 33.26
N PRO A 91 14.51 54.97 32.75
CA PRO A 91 15.88 55.25 33.23
C PRO A 91 16.00 55.85 34.63
N GLN A 92 14.94 56.43 35.21
CA GLN A 92 15.04 57.25 36.43
C GLN A 92 14.75 56.53 37.76
N GLY A 93 14.66 55.21 37.76
CA GLY A 93 14.39 54.43 38.98
C GLY A 93 12.91 54.47 39.39
N LEU A 94 12.38 53.33 39.81
CA LEU A 94 10.95 53.16 40.08
C LEU A 94 10.63 53.49 41.54
N SER A 95 9.87 54.56 41.79
CA SER A 95 9.23 54.82 43.08
C SER A 95 7.72 55.07 42.88
N GLY A 96 6.88 54.23 43.50
CA GLY A 96 5.43 54.31 43.38
C GLY A 96 4.74 52.96 43.21
N ARG A 97 3.41 52.98 43.10
CA ARG A 97 2.60 51.78 42.87
C ARG A 97 2.63 51.43 41.39
N PHE A 98 3.07 50.22 41.09
CA PHE A 98 3.18 49.73 39.73
C PHE A 98 2.09 48.70 39.46
N THR A 99 1.42 48.85 38.32
CA THR A 99 0.38 47.93 37.86
C THR A 99 0.73 47.42 36.47
N PHE A 100 0.66 46.10 36.30
CA PHE A 100 0.77 45.45 35.02
C PHE A 100 -0.59 44.93 34.60
N THR A 101 -0.91 45.10 33.33
CA THR A 101 -2.11 44.55 32.69
C THR A 101 -1.68 43.67 31.54
N LEU A 102 -2.12 42.41 31.54
CA LEU A 102 -1.98 41.51 30.42
C LEU A 102 -3.38 41.30 29.84
N GLN A 103 -3.59 41.74 28.61
CA GLN A 103 -4.84 41.57 27.86
C GLN A 103 -4.58 40.62 26.70
N SER A 104 -5.44 39.61 26.54
CA SER A 104 -5.45 38.77 25.35
C SER A 104 -6.57 39.25 24.43
N ASP A 105 -6.22 39.66 23.22
CA ASP A 105 -7.19 39.88 22.15
C ASP A 105 -7.26 38.61 21.30
N TRP A 106 -8.47 38.10 21.11
CA TRP A 106 -8.77 36.99 20.21
C TRP A 106 -9.31 37.55 18.90
N GLU A 107 -8.81 37.04 17.78
CA GLU A 107 -9.38 37.27 16.46
C GLU A 107 -10.18 36.02 16.09
N GLN A 108 -11.39 36.20 15.59
CA GLN A 108 -12.29 35.09 15.31
C GLN A 108 -11.65 34.13 14.30
N SER A 109 -11.31 32.92 14.76
CA SER A 109 -10.85 31.85 13.90
C SER A 109 -12.01 31.50 12.96
N HIS A 110 -11.86 31.88 11.69
CA HIS A 110 -12.82 31.49 10.68
C HIS A 110 -12.69 29.98 10.51
N HIS A 111 -13.82 29.30 10.60
CA HIS A 111 -13.87 27.87 10.32
C HIS A 111 -14.33 27.67 8.89
N TYR A 112 -13.80 26.64 8.25
CA TYR A 112 -14.19 26.25 6.91
C TYR A 112 -14.49 24.74 6.86
N PRO A 113 -15.37 24.29 5.95
CA PRO A 113 -15.65 22.88 5.80
C PRO A 113 -14.40 22.08 5.37
N PHE A 114 -14.14 20.96 6.02
CA PHE A 114 -13.04 20.04 5.70
C PHE A 114 -13.56 18.64 5.35
N THR A 115 -13.25 18.17 4.15
CA THR A 115 -13.71 16.87 3.62
C THR A 115 -12.56 16.06 3.04
N ILE A 116 -12.50 14.78 3.41
CA ILE A 116 -11.66 13.74 2.83
C ILE A 116 -12.61 12.80 2.07
N GLN A 117 -12.50 12.76 0.74
CA GLN A 117 -13.25 11.83 -0.10
C GLN A 117 -12.39 10.59 -0.34
N THR A 118 -12.90 9.42 0.00
CA THR A 118 -12.10 8.19 0.01
C THR A 118 -12.54 7.20 -1.04
N GLU A 119 -11.56 6.49 -1.61
CA GLU A 119 -11.79 5.26 -2.37
C GLU A 119 -10.95 4.12 -1.74
N PRO A 120 -11.56 3.04 -1.23
CA PRO A 120 -13.00 2.76 -1.24
C PRO A 120 -13.79 3.69 -0.31
N ALA A 121 -15.06 3.94 -0.63
CA ALA A 121 -15.92 4.91 0.08
C ALA A 121 -16.17 4.55 1.56
N ASN A 122 -15.92 3.30 1.96
CA ASN A 122 -16.04 2.83 3.34
C ASN A 122 -14.74 2.98 4.14
N ALA A 123 -13.69 3.60 3.59
CA ALA A 123 -12.46 3.81 4.32
C ALA A 123 -12.67 4.71 5.55
N ARG A 124 -12.02 4.34 6.65
CA ARG A 124 -11.97 5.11 7.89
C ARG A 124 -11.00 6.27 7.74
N VAL A 125 -11.46 7.47 8.07
CA VAL A 125 -10.64 8.69 8.15
C VAL A 125 -10.46 9.09 9.61
N ARG A 126 -9.23 9.48 9.98
CA ARG A 126 -8.90 10.02 11.30
C ARG A 126 -7.99 11.23 11.15
N ILE A 127 -8.34 12.33 11.79
CA ILE A 127 -7.45 13.48 11.95
C ILE A 127 -6.71 13.26 13.27
N MET A 128 -5.39 13.10 13.19
CA MET A 128 -4.55 12.60 14.27
C MET A 128 -4.21 13.67 15.31
N ASN A 129 -4.29 14.94 14.93
CA ASN A 129 -3.93 16.09 15.76
C ASN A 129 -5.15 16.88 16.31
N ILE A 130 -6.35 16.30 16.27
CA ILE A 130 -7.55 16.83 16.94
C ILE A 130 -8.23 15.73 17.76
N THR A 131 -9.14 16.10 18.67
CA THR A 131 -9.86 15.12 19.50
C THR A 131 -11.23 14.76 18.94
N GLU A 132 -11.82 15.65 18.14
CA GLU A 132 -13.11 15.47 17.52
C GLU A 132 -13.09 14.33 16.50
N PRO A 133 -14.05 13.39 16.55
CA PRO A 133 -14.19 12.38 15.51
C PRO A 133 -14.48 13.04 14.16
N TYR A 134 -13.73 12.63 13.15
CA TYR A 134 -13.88 13.12 11.79
C TYR A 134 -15.30 12.91 11.24
N ARG A 135 -15.85 13.94 10.58
CA ARG A 135 -17.09 13.86 9.79
C ARG A 135 -16.90 14.66 8.48
N PRO A 136 -17.37 14.16 7.33
CA PRO A 136 -17.36 14.93 6.09
C PRO A 136 -18.02 16.29 6.26
N GLY A 137 -17.34 17.35 5.82
CA GLY A 137 -17.80 18.73 5.95
C GLY A 137 -17.69 19.31 7.35
N MET A 138 -16.93 18.71 8.27
CA MET A 138 -16.71 19.31 9.59
C MET A 138 -16.01 20.66 9.47
N GLU A 139 -16.48 21.62 10.25
CA GLU A 139 -15.92 22.97 10.31
C GLU A 139 -14.65 22.95 11.15
N LEU A 140 -13.52 23.32 10.56
CA LEU A 140 -12.21 23.36 11.21
C LEU A 140 -11.58 24.75 11.06
N PRO A 141 -10.82 25.24 12.05
CA PRO A 141 -10.08 26.49 11.91
C PRO A 141 -8.91 26.34 10.92
N ASP A 142 -8.42 27.46 10.40
CA ASP A 142 -7.18 27.49 9.62
C ASP A 142 -6.03 26.74 10.34
N GLY A 143 -5.36 25.84 9.63
CA GLY A 143 -4.30 25.01 10.21
C GLY A 143 -3.84 23.87 9.31
N ASP A 144 -2.84 23.12 9.82
CA ASP A 144 -2.35 21.89 9.20
C ASP A 144 -2.89 20.68 9.96
N TYR A 145 -3.47 19.73 9.23
CA TYR A 145 -4.14 18.55 9.80
C TYR A 145 -3.44 17.27 9.36
N TYR A 146 -3.01 16.45 10.31
CA TYR A 146 -2.36 15.18 10.01
C TYR A 146 -3.42 14.10 9.87
N VAL A 147 -3.66 13.63 8.65
CA VAL A 147 -4.79 12.76 8.32
C VAL A 147 -4.30 11.34 8.06
N GLU A 148 -4.92 10.35 8.71
CA GLU A 148 -4.84 8.93 8.38
C GLU A 148 -6.11 8.51 7.64
N VAL A 149 -5.96 7.82 6.51
CA VAL A 149 -7.04 7.10 5.82
C VAL A 149 -6.68 5.61 5.77
N SER A 150 -7.62 4.75 6.14
CA SER A 150 -7.39 3.31 6.23
C SER A 150 -8.64 2.50 5.88
N ALA A 151 -8.45 1.34 5.27
CA ALA A 151 -9.51 0.36 5.03
C ALA A 151 -8.93 -1.05 5.14
N GLU A 152 -9.79 -2.04 5.39
CA GLU A 152 -9.37 -3.43 5.48
C GLU A 152 -8.77 -3.90 4.14
N GLY A 153 -7.62 -4.58 4.20
CA GLY A 153 -6.90 -5.05 3.01
C GLY A 153 -6.27 -3.94 2.16
N ARG A 154 -6.37 -2.67 2.56
CA ARG A 154 -5.75 -1.52 1.90
C ARG A 154 -4.51 -1.06 2.67
N ASP A 155 -3.55 -0.49 1.95
CA ASP A 155 -2.46 0.25 2.58
C ASP A 155 -3.01 1.52 3.22
N LYS A 156 -2.44 1.90 4.35
CA LYS A 156 -2.81 3.17 5.00
C LYS A 156 -2.19 4.34 4.26
N TRP A 157 -2.93 5.43 4.16
CA TRP A 157 -2.44 6.71 3.67
C TRP A 157 -2.31 7.70 4.83
N LEU A 158 -1.18 8.40 4.92
CA LEU A 158 -0.91 9.41 5.96
C LEU A 158 -0.28 10.66 5.34
N GLU A 159 -0.89 11.82 5.53
CA GLU A 159 -0.36 13.10 5.01
C GLU A 159 -0.80 14.29 5.86
N TRP A 160 0.02 15.35 5.87
CA TRP A 160 -0.39 16.66 6.38
C TRP A 160 -1.19 17.40 5.31
N VAL A 161 -2.42 17.80 5.65
CA VAL A 161 -3.33 18.55 4.79
C VAL A 161 -3.44 19.98 5.30
N LYS A 162 -3.04 20.95 4.48
CA LYS A 162 -3.24 22.37 4.77
C LYS A 162 -4.71 22.74 4.60
N HIS A 163 -5.24 23.51 5.54
CA HIS A 163 -6.63 23.97 5.54
C HIS A 163 -6.71 25.43 5.98
N GLY A 164 -7.61 26.19 5.36
CA GLY A 164 -7.92 27.55 5.77
C GLY A 164 -8.23 28.49 4.61
N GLY A 165 -8.96 29.57 4.92
CA GLY A 165 -9.42 30.58 3.96
C GLY A 165 -10.53 30.14 2.99
N GLN A 166 -10.84 28.83 2.92
CA GLN A 166 -11.87 28.23 2.09
C GLN A 166 -12.12 26.77 2.47
N THR A 167 -13.18 26.18 1.92
CA THR A 167 -13.47 24.74 2.00
C THR A 167 -12.30 23.90 1.46
N THR A 168 -11.93 22.85 2.19
CA THR A 168 -10.97 21.84 1.73
C THR A 168 -11.68 20.56 1.34
N VAL A 169 -11.42 20.07 0.13
CA VAL A 169 -11.77 18.71 -0.31
C VAL A 169 -10.49 18.02 -0.77
N LYS A 170 -10.11 16.94 -0.09
CA LYS A 170 -8.95 16.10 -0.45
C LYS A 170 -9.45 14.72 -0.86
N GLU A 171 -9.17 14.33 -2.09
CA GLU A 171 -9.43 12.98 -2.58
C GLU A 171 -8.27 12.04 -2.20
N VAL A 172 -8.60 10.84 -1.71
CA VAL A 172 -7.65 9.83 -1.27
C VAL A 172 -8.12 8.45 -1.75
N ALA A 173 -7.43 7.91 -2.74
CA ALA A 173 -7.60 6.53 -3.17
C ALA A 173 -6.54 5.64 -2.49
N LEU A 174 -6.98 4.72 -1.63
CA LEU A 174 -6.08 3.79 -0.95
C LEU A 174 -5.57 2.71 -1.91
N SER A 175 -4.25 2.53 -1.93
CA SER A 175 -3.59 1.39 -2.57
C SER A 175 -3.70 0.13 -1.71
N GLY A 176 -3.18 -1.00 -2.20
CA GLY A 176 -3.36 -2.31 -1.57
C GLY A 176 -4.79 -2.83 -1.73
N GLY A 177 -5.02 -4.12 -1.78
CA GLY A 177 -6.35 -4.72 -1.95
C GLY A 177 -6.22 -6.04 -2.70
N ASN A 178 -6.93 -7.08 -2.24
CA ASN A 178 -6.93 -8.39 -2.89
C ASN A 178 -7.88 -8.46 -4.10
N GLU A 179 -8.52 -7.35 -4.45
CA GLU A 179 -9.44 -7.28 -5.58
C GLU A 179 -8.69 -7.52 -6.89
N PRO A 180 -9.24 -8.34 -7.82
CA PRO A 180 -8.60 -8.60 -9.09
C PRO A 180 -8.24 -7.31 -9.83
N PHE A 181 -7.01 -7.24 -10.32
CA PHE A 181 -6.50 -6.12 -11.11
C PHE A 181 -6.47 -6.52 -12.58
N THR A 182 -7.10 -5.72 -13.45
CA THR A 182 -6.99 -5.90 -14.90
C THR A 182 -5.97 -4.94 -15.48
N ASP A 183 -4.96 -5.48 -16.17
CA ASP A 183 -3.99 -4.68 -16.92
C ASP A 183 -4.67 -3.98 -18.10
N PRO A 184 -4.61 -2.64 -18.20
CA PRO A 184 -5.30 -1.91 -19.26
C PRO A 184 -4.66 -2.08 -20.64
N THR A 185 -3.41 -2.56 -20.72
CA THR A 185 -2.71 -2.75 -22.00
C THR A 185 -3.21 -4.00 -22.70
N THR A 186 -3.44 -5.07 -21.95
CA THR A 186 -3.70 -6.42 -22.47
C THR A 186 -5.07 -6.97 -22.10
N GLY A 187 -5.75 -6.37 -21.12
CA GLY A 187 -6.97 -6.90 -20.53
C GLY A 187 -6.76 -8.14 -19.66
N MET A 188 -5.51 -8.51 -19.34
CA MET A 188 -5.22 -9.63 -18.44
C MET A 188 -5.65 -9.31 -17.01
N THR A 189 -6.40 -10.22 -16.38
CA THR A 189 -6.80 -10.09 -14.98
C THR A 189 -5.86 -10.88 -14.08
N PHE A 190 -5.38 -10.21 -13.04
CA PHE A 190 -4.49 -10.73 -12.02
C PHE A 190 -5.19 -10.77 -10.67
N VAL A 191 -4.95 -11.81 -9.90
CA VAL A 191 -5.42 -11.93 -8.51
C VAL A 191 -4.24 -11.85 -7.56
N TYR A 192 -4.48 -11.24 -6.39
CA TYR A 192 -3.50 -11.18 -5.33
C TYR A 192 -3.49 -12.49 -4.55
N ILE A 193 -2.30 -13.05 -4.36
CA ILE A 193 -2.08 -14.21 -3.52
C ILE A 193 -1.24 -13.77 -2.32
N LYS A 194 -1.82 -13.93 -1.13
CA LYS A 194 -1.07 -13.80 0.11
C LYS A 194 -0.08 -14.96 0.17
N GLY A 195 1.20 -14.63 0.25
CA GLY A 195 2.28 -15.58 0.36
C GLY A 195 2.25 -16.32 1.69
N GLY A 196 2.96 -17.44 1.73
CA GLY A 196 3.03 -18.25 2.92
C GLY A 196 4.01 -19.40 2.76
N ARG A 197 4.12 -20.17 3.84
CA ARG A 197 4.92 -21.39 3.84
C ARG A 197 4.04 -22.58 3.46
N TYR A 198 4.48 -23.38 2.51
CA TYR A 198 3.78 -24.58 2.06
C TYR A 198 4.73 -25.73 1.77
N ARG A 199 4.14 -26.91 1.59
CA ARG A 199 4.86 -28.14 1.29
C ARG A 199 4.85 -28.37 -0.22
N MET A 200 5.96 -28.03 -0.88
CA MET A 200 6.16 -28.18 -2.31
C MET A 200 6.56 -29.61 -2.65
N GLY A 201 6.17 -30.11 -3.83
CA GLY A 201 6.37 -31.50 -4.27
C GLY A 201 5.28 -32.47 -3.77
N SER A 202 5.39 -33.75 -4.10
CA SER A 202 4.36 -34.76 -3.81
C SER A 202 4.80 -35.73 -2.71
N PRO A 203 3.85 -36.23 -1.88
CA PRO A 203 4.15 -37.29 -0.93
C PRO A 203 4.49 -38.60 -1.67
N THR A 204 5.15 -39.53 -0.99
CA THR A 204 5.72 -40.75 -1.61
C THR A 204 4.67 -41.74 -2.12
N ASP A 205 3.44 -41.60 -1.66
CA ASP A 205 2.28 -42.42 -2.00
C ASP A 205 1.30 -41.72 -2.96
N GLU A 206 1.58 -40.50 -3.42
CA GLU A 206 0.75 -39.84 -4.43
C GLU A 206 0.78 -40.64 -5.75
N THR A 207 -0.40 -40.99 -6.26
CA THR A 207 -0.52 -41.77 -7.48
C THR A 207 -0.06 -40.96 -8.70
N GLY A 208 0.84 -41.53 -9.50
CA GLY A 208 1.34 -40.90 -10.72
C GLY A 208 2.48 -39.91 -10.50
N ARG A 209 3.07 -39.85 -9.29
CA ARG A 209 4.25 -39.03 -8.98
C ARG A 209 5.49 -39.41 -9.79
N ASP A 210 6.31 -38.42 -10.10
CA ASP A 210 7.65 -38.59 -10.62
C ASP A 210 8.73 -38.53 -9.52
N GLY A 211 9.96 -38.90 -9.88
CA GLY A 211 11.09 -39.01 -8.94
C GLY A 211 11.68 -37.66 -8.49
N ASP A 212 11.44 -36.60 -9.25
CA ASP A 212 11.97 -35.24 -9.08
C ASP A 212 11.01 -34.31 -8.30
N GLU A 213 9.96 -34.88 -7.71
CA GLU A 213 8.93 -34.17 -6.95
C GLU A 213 9.19 -34.22 -5.43
N SER A 214 10.47 -34.19 -5.03
CA SER A 214 10.89 -34.34 -3.64
C SER A 214 10.22 -33.30 -2.73
N GLN A 215 9.54 -33.80 -1.70
CA GLN A 215 8.69 -32.96 -0.87
C GLN A 215 9.48 -32.16 0.18
N HIS A 216 9.33 -30.83 0.19
CA HIS A 216 10.09 -29.93 1.08
C HIS A 216 9.30 -28.66 1.42
N TRP A 217 9.74 -27.92 2.44
CA TRP A 217 9.10 -26.68 2.84
C TRP A 217 9.66 -25.49 2.06
N VAL A 218 8.79 -24.70 1.46
CA VAL A 218 9.14 -23.46 0.76
C VAL A 218 8.28 -22.32 1.28
N THR A 219 8.84 -21.11 1.33
CA THR A 219 8.12 -19.88 1.65
C THR A 219 8.08 -19.02 0.41
N VAL A 220 6.88 -18.62 -0.02
CA VAL A 220 6.69 -17.64 -1.09
C VAL A 220 6.23 -16.31 -0.48
N GLY A 221 6.69 -15.20 -1.05
CA GLY A 221 6.20 -13.87 -0.70
C GLY A 221 4.79 -13.63 -1.22
N ASP A 222 4.23 -12.47 -0.93
CA ASP A 222 3.00 -12.00 -1.58
C ASP A 222 3.29 -11.71 -3.06
N PHE A 223 2.35 -11.97 -3.95
CA PHE A 223 2.47 -11.65 -5.37
C PHE A 223 1.08 -11.58 -6.01
N TRP A 224 1.01 -11.00 -7.20
CA TRP A 224 -0.16 -11.17 -8.05
C TRP A 224 0.15 -12.12 -9.18
N ILE A 225 -0.83 -12.90 -9.63
CA ILE A 225 -0.69 -13.84 -10.74
C ILE A 225 -1.86 -13.74 -11.71
N ALA A 226 -1.57 -13.88 -13.00
CA ALA A 226 -2.58 -13.91 -14.04
C ALA A 226 -3.54 -15.09 -13.81
N THR A 227 -4.84 -14.80 -13.89
CA THR A 227 -5.91 -15.78 -13.67
C THR A 227 -5.93 -16.88 -14.72
N THR A 228 -5.40 -16.62 -15.92
CA THR A 228 -5.31 -17.56 -17.04
C THR A 228 -3.88 -17.63 -17.58
N GLU A 229 -3.62 -18.60 -18.45
CA GLU A 229 -2.49 -18.51 -19.39
C GLU A 229 -2.63 -17.26 -20.28
N VAL A 230 -1.52 -16.77 -20.83
CA VAL A 230 -1.54 -15.70 -21.83
C VAL A 230 -2.20 -16.23 -23.10
N THR A 231 -3.17 -15.51 -23.64
CA THR A 231 -3.91 -15.92 -24.85
C THR A 231 -3.25 -15.47 -26.14
N ASN A 232 -3.61 -16.08 -27.27
CA ASN A 232 -3.17 -15.65 -28.60
C ASN A 232 -3.54 -14.19 -28.92
N GLN A 233 -4.71 -13.71 -28.48
CA GLN A 233 -5.10 -12.31 -28.65
C GLN A 233 -4.17 -11.37 -27.89
N GLN A 234 -3.86 -11.69 -26.62
CA GLN A 234 -2.96 -10.89 -25.79
C GLN A 234 -1.53 -10.91 -26.32
N TYR A 235 -1.01 -12.08 -26.71
CA TYR A 235 0.34 -12.21 -27.23
C TYR A 235 0.54 -11.45 -28.56
N ARG A 236 -0.47 -11.40 -29.43
CA ARG A 236 -0.42 -10.63 -30.68
C ARG A 236 -0.38 -9.11 -30.49
N LEU A 237 -0.64 -8.59 -29.29
CA LEU A 237 -0.36 -7.17 -28.96
C LEU A 237 1.15 -6.89 -28.91
N PHE A 238 1.95 -7.90 -28.58
CA PHE A 238 3.41 -7.85 -28.61
C PHE A 238 3.97 -8.26 -29.98
N LYS A 239 3.53 -9.41 -30.51
CA LYS A 239 4.02 -9.98 -31.77
C LYS A 239 2.84 -10.26 -32.70
N ARG A 240 2.47 -9.25 -33.51
CA ARG A 240 1.25 -9.23 -34.34
C ARG A 240 1.09 -10.45 -35.25
N ASP A 241 2.19 -10.93 -35.82
CA ASP A 241 2.20 -12.03 -36.79
C ASP A 241 2.42 -13.41 -36.14
N HIS A 242 2.29 -13.50 -34.81
CA HIS A 242 2.37 -14.79 -34.11
C HIS A 242 1.22 -15.72 -34.53
N ASP A 243 1.57 -16.98 -34.76
CA ASP A 243 0.63 -18.05 -35.13
C ASP A 243 0.95 -19.31 -34.31
N SER A 244 0.01 -19.69 -33.44
CA SER A 244 0.09 -20.93 -32.66
C SER A 244 -0.28 -22.19 -33.44
N GLN A 245 -0.56 -22.08 -34.74
CA GLN A 245 -0.78 -23.18 -35.68
C GLN A 245 -2.01 -24.04 -35.34
N GLU A 246 -1.99 -25.28 -35.81
CA GLU A 246 -3.00 -26.32 -35.58
C GLU A 246 -2.31 -27.66 -35.29
N TYR A 247 -3.05 -28.56 -34.65
CA TYR A 247 -2.66 -29.95 -34.44
C TYR A 247 -3.73 -30.87 -35.02
N GLU A 248 -3.35 -31.72 -35.96
CA GLU A 248 -4.27 -32.68 -36.63
C GLU A 248 -5.59 -32.04 -37.14
N GLY A 249 -5.51 -30.81 -37.67
CA GLY A 249 -6.67 -30.06 -38.16
C GLY A 249 -7.51 -29.37 -37.08
N HIS A 250 -7.10 -29.43 -35.81
CA HIS A 250 -7.66 -28.65 -34.72
C HIS A 250 -6.82 -27.41 -34.44
N SER A 251 -7.43 -26.22 -34.53
CA SER A 251 -6.72 -24.96 -34.29
C SER A 251 -6.18 -24.86 -32.86
N LEU A 252 -4.97 -24.34 -32.72
CA LEU A 252 -4.36 -23.88 -31.47
C LEU A 252 -4.24 -22.35 -31.41
N ASN A 253 -4.65 -21.66 -32.47
CA ASN A 253 -4.41 -20.23 -32.71
C ASN A 253 -5.65 -19.33 -32.50
N GLY A 254 -6.72 -19.87 -31.92
CA GLY A 254 -7.92 -19.09 -31.58
C GLY A 254 -7.60 -17.99 -30.56
N ASP A 255 -8.27 -16.84 -30.68
CA ASP A 255 -8.01 -15.65 -29.86
C ASP A 255 -8.01 -15.89 -28.34
N LYS A 256 -8.88 -16.79 -27.87
CA LYS A 256 -9.04 -17.15 -26.46
C LYS A 256 -8.29 -18.42 -26.06
N GLN A 257 -7.63 -19.11 -26.99
CA GLN A 257 -6.75 -20.22 -26.65
C GLN A 257 -5.44 -19.67 -26.07
N PRO A 258 -4.78 -20.43 -25.18
CA PRO A 258 -3.45 -20.06 -24.70
C PRO A 258 -2.48 -19.98 -25.87
N VAL A 259 -1.56 -19.02 -25.80
CA VAL A 259 -0.48 -18.93 -26.78
C VAL A 259 0.47 -20.10 -26.60
N VAL A 260 0.76 -20.78 -27.70
CA VAL A 260 1.74 -21.87 -27.81
C VAL A 260 2.73 -21.61 -28.95
N TYR A 261 3.73 -22.48 -29.11
CA TYR A 261 4.92 -22.23 -29.95
C TYR A 261 5.70 -20.98 -29.52
N VAL A 262 5.73 -20.73 -28.22
CA VAL A 262 6.52 -19.65 -27.60
C VAL A 262 7.61 -20.25 -26.73
N SER A 263 8.84 -19.76 -26.92
CA SER A 263 9.96 -20.18 -26.09
C SER A 263 9.96 -19.47 -24.73
N TRP A 264 10.74 -19.99 -23.78
CA TRP A 264 10.94 -19.31 -22.49
C TRP A 264 11.50 -17.90 -22.68
N GLU A 265 12.41 -17.74 -23.65
CA GLU A 265 12.97 -16.42 -23.99
C GLU A 265 11.89 -15.47 -24.52
N GLU A 266 11.03 -15.95 -25.41
CA GLU A 266 9.94 -15.14 -25.99
C GLU A 266 8.86 -14.80 -24.96
N ALA A 267 8.58 -15.70 -24.01
CA ALA A 267 7.69 -15.44 -22.89
C ALA A 267 8.27 -14.38 -21.93
N THR A 268 9.60 -14.42 -21.70
CA THR A 268 10.31 -13.41 -20.94
C THR A 268 10.34 -12.06 -21.67
N ASP A 269 10.53 -12.05 -22.99
CA ASP A 269 10.49 -10.84 -23.82
C ASP A 269 9.09 -10.21 -23.82
N TYR A 270 8.01 -11.02 -23.83
CA TYR A 270 6.64 -10.53 -23.65
C TYR A 270 6.44 -9.86 -22.28
N ALA A 271 6.93 -10.48 -21.20
CA ALA A 271 6.84 -9.91 -19.85
C ALA A 271 7.61 -8.58 -19.75
N ALA A 272 8.80 -8.49 -20.36
CA ALA A 272 9.61 -7.28 -20.40
C ALA A 272 8.92 -6.16 -21.20
N TRP A 273 8.34 -6.49 -22.37
CA TRP A 273 7.57 -5.56 -23.18
C TRP A 273 6.38 -4.99 -22.41
N LEU A 274 5.59 -5.85 -21.76
CA LEU A 274 4.43 -5.41 -20.99
C LEU A 274 4.84 -4.53 -19.81
N SER A 275 5.96 -4.87 -19.17
CA SER A 275 6.52 -4.06 -18.08
C SER A 275 6.85 -2.64 -18.54
N GLN A 276 7.51 -2.52 -19.69
CA GLN A 276 7.82 -1.23 -20.29
C GLN A 276 6.56 -0.45 -20.68
N LYS A 277 5.52 -1.12 -21.21
CA LYS A 277 4.29 -0.47 -21.66
C LYS A 277 3.40 0.06 -20.54
N SER A 278 3.32 -0.69 -19.45
CA SER A 278 2.42 -0.42 -18.32
C SER A 278 3.07 0.33 -17.16
N GLY A 279 4.41 0.37 -17.11
CA GLY A 279 5.16 0.86 -15.95
C GLY A 279 5.11 -0.07 -14.73
N LYS A 280 4.66 -1.32 -14.89
CA LYS A 280 4.65 -2.35 -13.84
C LYS A 280 5.77 -3.37 -14.06
N SER A 281 6.05 -4.22 -13.07
CA SER A 281 7.12 -5.22 -13.15
C SER A 281 6.57 -6.63 -13.36
N TYR A 282 6.28 -6.98 -14.61
CA TYR A 282 5.83 -8.32 -14.97
C TYR A 282 7.00 -9.28 -15.17
N ARG A 283 6.78 -10.55 -14.79
CA ARG A 283 7.71 -11.66 -15.05
C ARG A 283 6.97 -12.99 -15.10
N LEU A 284 7.66 -14.05 -15.51
CA LEU A 284 7.20 -15.41 -15.27
C LEU A 284 7.22 -15.72 -13.75
N PRO A 285 6.31 -16.56 -13.24
CA PRO A 285 6.35 -17.02 -11.85
C PRO A 285 7.63 -17.80 -11.59
N THR A 286 8.12 -17.79 -10.34
CA THR A 286 9.05 -18.83 -9.92
C THR A 286 8.32 -20.17 -9.90
N GLU A 287 9.05 -21.27 -9.96
CA GLU A 287 8.43 -22.59 -9.88
C GLU A 287 7.67 -22.79 -8.56
N ALA A 288 8.21 -22.27 -7.45
CA ALA A 288 7.56 -22.31 -6.16
C ALA A 288 6.28 -21.46 -6.10
N GLU A 289 6.26 -20.27 -6.70
CA GLU A 289 5.06 -19.43 -6.81
C GLU A 289 3.97 -20.11 -7.64
N TRP A 290 4.35 -20.73 -8.75
CA TRP A 290 3.42 -21.43 -9.63
C TRP A 290 2.73 -22.58 -8.90
N GLU A 291 3.47 -23.48 -8.24
CA GLU A 291 2.85 -24.60 -7.52
C GLU A 291 2.03 -24.13 -6.32
N TYR A 292 2.50 -23.12 -5.58
CA TYR A 292 1.71 -22.53 -4.49
C TYR A 292 0.36 -22.02 -4.99
N ALA A 293 0.36 -21.31 -6.12
CA ALA A 293 -0.83 -20.77 -6.73
C ALA A 293 -1.74 -21.88 -7.28
N ALA A 294 -1.19 -22.87 -7.97
CA ALA A 294 -1.92 -23.99 -8.56
C ALA A 294 -2.65 -24.84 -7.51
N ARG A 295 -2.01 -25.07 -6.34
CA ARG A 295 -2.60 -25.81 -5.22
C ARG A 295 -3.82 -25.13 -4.60
N GLY A 296 -3.94 -23.81 -4.70
CA GLY A 296 -5.09 -23.07 -4.18
C GLY A 296 -5.39 -23.33 -2.70
N GLY A 297 -4.34 -23.53 -1.88
CA GLY A 297 -4.46 -23.84 -0.46
C GLY A 297 -4.65 -25.32 -0.10
N THR A 298 -4.70 -26.22 -1.09
CA THR A 298 -4.83 -27.67 -0.86
C THR A 298 -3.47 -28.39 -0.85
N THR A 299 -3.46 -29.64 -0.39
CA THR A 299 -2.28 -30.52 -0.40
C THR A 299 -2.45 -31.76 -1.29
N THR A 300 -3.54 -31.82 -2.04
CA THR A 300 -3.93 -32.94 -2.89
C THR A 300 -3.24 -32.88 -4.26
N ALA A 301 -3.34 -33.95 -5.05
CA ALA A 301 -2.73 -34.04 -6.37
C ALA A 301 -3.28 -32.96 -7.34
N TYR A 302 -4.57 -32.68 -7.26
CA TYR A 302 -5.25 -31.58 -7.95
C TYR A 302 -5.90 -30.65 -6.90
N TRP A 303 -6.18 -29.39 -7.24
CA TRP A 303 -6.82 -28.48 -6.29
C TRP A 303 -8.22 -28.93 -5.86
N TRP A 304 -8.88 -29.79 -6.65
CA TRP A 304 -10.20 -30.35 -6.36
C TRP A 304 -10.17 -31.74 -5.68
N GLY A 305 -8.99 -32.28 -5.38
CA GLY A 305 -8.82 -33.59 -4.74
C GLY A 305 -7.77 -34.46 -5.43
N ASP A 306 -7.72 -35.76 -5.09
CA ASP A 306 -6.68 -36.67 -5.59
C ASP A 306 -7.05 -37.38 -6.89
N GLY A 307 -8.34 -37.40 -7.24
CA GLY A 307 -8.83 -37.98 -8.49
C GLY A 307 -8.91 -36.95 -9.61
N VAL A 308 -8.44 -37.31 -10.81
CA VAL A 308 -8.56 -36.44 -12.00
C VAL A 308 -10.02 -36.07 -12.31
N GLY A 309 -10.96 -36.99 -12.04
CA GLY A 309 -12.37 -36.81 -12.34
C GLY A 309 -12.61 -36.81 -13.86
N ARG A 310 -13.71 -36.17 -14.30
CA ARG A 310 -14.04 -36.03 -15.72
C ARG A 310 -14.34 -34.58 -16.02
N ASN A 311 -13.74 -34.05 -17.08
CA ASN A 311 -13.94 -32.69 -17.57
C ASN A 311 -13.63 -31.61 -16.52
N ASN A 312 -12.64 -31.86 -15.65
CA ASN A 312 -12.11 -30.89 -14.70
C ASN A 312 -10.90 -30.11 -15.26
N ALA A 313 -10.25 -30.67 -16.28
CA ALA A 313 -9.04 -30.17 -16.92
C ALA A 313 -9.00 -30.61 -18.39
N ASN A 314 -8.11 -30.01 -19.18
CA ASN A 314 -7.83 -30.44 -20.54
C ASN A 314 -6.53 -31.24 -20.60
N CYS A 315 -6.61 -32.57 -20.70
CA CYS A 315 -5.47 -33.50 -20.72
C CYS A 315 -5.88 -34.80 -21.42
N ASP A 316 -4.93 -35.63 -21.86
CA ASP A 316 -5.20 -36.92 -22.53
C ASP A 316 -5.80 -37.95 -21.55
N GLY A 317 -7.12 -38.11 -21.59
CA GLY A 317 -7.88 -38.95 -20.65
C GLY A 317 -8.57 -38.20 -19.52
N CYS A 318 -8.59 -36.86 -19.54
CA CYS A 318 -9.40 -36.05 -18.62
C CYS A 318 -10.91 -36.04 -18.99
N GLY A 319 -11.27 -36.47 -20.20
CA GLY A 319 -12.64 -36.55 -20.71
C GLY A 319 -13.24 -35.21 -21.16
N SER A 320 -12.40 -34.22 -21.47
CA SER A 320 -12.80 -32.94 -22.07
C SER A 320 -13.10 -33.11 -23.57
N GLN A 321 -13.75 -32.14 -24.22
CA GLN A 321 -13.97 -32.20 -25.67
C GLN A 321 -12.70 -31.95 -26.51
N TRP A 322 -11.70 -31.29 -25.91
CA TRP A 322 -10.39 -30.95 -26.49
C TRP A 322 -9.28 -31.93 -26.09
N ASP A 323 -9.60 -32.86 -25.20
CA ASP A 323 -8.75 -33.94 -24.72
C ASP A 323 -8.03 -34.62 -25.89
N ASN A 324 -6.69 -34.60 -25.83
CA ASN A 324 -5.78 -35.16 -26.84
C ASN A 324 -6.05 -34.69 -28.28
N LYS A 325 -6.56 -33.46 -28.44
CA LYS A 325 -6.85 -32.86 -29.75
C LYS A 325 -6.27 -31.46 -29.91
N SER A 326 -6.47 -30.60 -28.90
CA SER A 326 -6.04 -29.21 -28.97
C SER A 326 -6.05 -28.55 -27.60
N THR A 327 -5.54 -27.32 -27.54
CA THR A 327 -5.82 -26.42 -26.42
C THR A 327 -7.31 -26.08 -26.36
N ALA A 328 -7.81 -25.86 -25.15
CA ALA A 328 -9.13 -25.29 -24.91
C ALA A 328 -9.00 -23.76 -24.83
N PRO A 329 -10.06 -22.99 -25.12
CA PRO A 329 -10.12 -21.60 -24.70
C PRO A 329 -9.88 -21.49 -23.19
N VAL A 330 -9.12 -20.50 -22.74
CA VAL A 330 -8.94 -20.24 -21.30
C VAL A 330 -10.29 -20.03 -20.63
N VAL A 331 -10.40 -20.36 -19.33
CA VAL A 331 -11.65 -20.25 -18.55
C VAL A 331 -12.72 -21.29 -19.00
N SER A 332 -12.28 -22.41 -19.61
CA SER A 332 -13.21 -23.51 -19.95
C SER A 332 -13.55 -24.42 -18.77
N PHE A 333 -12.74 -24.38 -17.70
CA PHE A 333 -12.90 -25.21 -16.51
C PHE A 333 -13.13 -24.33 -15.27
N LYS A 334 -13.41 -24.96 -14.12
CA LYS A 334 -13.59 -24.22 -12.86
C LYS A 334 -12.25 -23.65 -12.39
N PRO A 335 -12.25 -22.44 -11.81
CA PRO A 335 -11.04 -21.92 -11.18
C PRO A 335 -10.78 -22.64 -9.86
N ASN A 336 -9.51 -22.65 -9.44
CA ASN A 336 -9.13 -23.06 -8.10
C ASN A 336 -9.57 -22.03 -7.04
N PRO A 337 -9.41 -22.29 -5.72
CA PRO A 337 -9.83 -21.37 -4.66
C PRO A 337 -9.19 -19.98 -4.68
N TYR A 338 -8.07 -19.80 -5.40
CA TYR A 338 -7.45 -18.48 -5.61
C TYR A 338 -7.97 -17.77 -6.86
N GLY A 339 -8.87 -18.39 -7.63
CA GLY A 339 -9.43 -17.80 -8.85
C GLY A 339 -8.60 -18.06 -10.11
N LEU A 340 -7.66 -19.02 -10.08
CA LEU A 340 -6.83 -19.37 -11.24
C LEU A 340 -7.49 -20.50 -12.04
N TYR A 341 -7.51 -20.32 -13.36
CA TYR A 341 -7.97 -21.29 -14.32
C TYR A 341 -6.79 -22.06 -14.92
N ASP A 342 -7.08 -23.27 -15.39
CA ASP A 342 -6.21 -24.02 -16.29
C ASP A 342 -4.82 -24.34 -15.71
N THR A 343 -4.64 -24.33 -14.38
CA THR A 343 -3.38 -24.74 -13.73
C THR A 343 -3.17 -26.26 -13.71
N ALA A 344 -4.04 -27.01 -14.38
CA ALA A 344 -3.93 -28.44 -14.57
C ALA A 344 -4.41 -28.75 -16.00
N GLY A 345 -3.47 -29.14 -16.86
CA GLY A 345 -3.72 -29.36 -18.28
C GLY A 345 -3.67 -28.08 -19.10
N ASN A 346 -4.33 -28.12 -20.25
CA ASN A 346 -4.31 -27.11 -21.29
C ASN A 346 -2.91 -26.90 -21.89
N VAL A 347 -2.01 -26.11 -21.30
CA VAL A 347 -0.61 -26.03 -21.76
C VAL A 347 0.39 -26.08 -20.60
N TRP A 348 1.58 -26.62 -20.88
CA TRP A 348 2.71 -26.47 -19.98
C TRP A 348 3.06 -24.98 -19.87
N GLU A 349 3.39 -24.55 -18.67
CA GLU A 349 3.66 -23.13 -18.43
C GLU A 349 5.09 -22.89 -17.99
N TRP A 350 5.81 -22.09 -18.78
CA TRP A 350 7.16 -21.66 -18.44
C TRP A 350 7.21 -20.90 -17.11
N THR A 351 8.15 -21.28 -16.25
CA THR A 351 8.52 -20.54 -15.03
C THR A 351 9.84 -19.81 -15.25
N CYS A 352 10.14 -18.79 -14.45
CA CYS A 352 11.45 -18.14 -14.52
C CYS A 352 12.59 -18.98 -13.90
N SER A 353 12.26 -20.08 -13.21
CA SER A 353 13.22 -20.87 -12.45
C SER A 353 14.06 -21.80 -13.34
N GLY A 354 15.31 -21.99 -12.94
CA GLY A 354 16.15 -23.06 -13.49
C GLY A 354 15.70 -24.40 -12.92
N TYR A 355 15.66 -25.43 -13.76
CA TYR A 355 15.30 -26.78 -13.30
C TYR A 355 16.42 -27.38 -12.44
N ASP A 356 16.06 -27.86 -11.25
CA ASP A 356 16.87 -28.69 -10.38
C ASP A 356 16.06 -29.94 -10.03
N SER A 357 16.61 -31.11 -10.37
CA SER A 357 15.93 -32.39 -10.23
C SER A 357 15.65 -32.81 -8.80
N ASN A 358 16.23 -32.14 -7.80
CA ASN A 358 16.06 -32.49 -6.38
C ASN A 358 15.84 -31.28 -5.47
N TYR A 359 15.62 -30.08 -6.03
CA TYR A 359 15.48 -28.83 -5.26
C TYR A 359 16.65 -28.55 -4.31
N LYS A 360 17.85 -29.08 -4.59
CA LYS A 360 19.00 -28.98 -3.66
C LYS A 360 19.62 -27.60 -3.64
N ASN A 361 19.47 -26.86 -4.73
CA ASN A 361 20.06 -25.53 -4.91
C ASN A 361 19.04 -24.40 -4.74
N ASN A 362 17.83 -24.72 -4.28
CA ASN A 362 16.71 -23.78 -4.10
C ASN A 362 16.39 -22.95 -5.36
N THR A 363 16.63 -23.48 -6.56
CA THR A 363 16.43 -22.74 -7.82
C THR A 363 14.96 -22.45 -8.10
N GLU A 364 14.05 -23.21 -7.48
CA GLU A 364 12.60 -23.05 -7.56
C GLU A 364 12.09 -21.73 -6.95
N THR A 365 12.92 -21.05 -6.15
CA THR A 365 12.57 -19.77 -5.51
C THR A 365 13.17 -18.55 -6.18
N SER A 366 13.97 -18.73 -7.24
CA SER A 366 14.68 -17.62 -7.90
C SER A 366 14.56 -17.68 -9.41
N CYS A 367 14.49 -16.51 -10.04
CA CYS A 367 14.47 -16.38 -11.49
C CYS A 367 15.88 -16.46 -12.06
N LYS A 368 16.03 -17.18 -13.16
CA LYS A 368 17.22 -17.15 -14.01
C LYS A 368 17.17 -15.96 -14.94
N ASN A 369 18.35 -15.42 -15.23
CA ASN A 369 18.53 -14.44 -16.29
C ASN A 369 18.63 -15.15 -17.65
N ARG A 370 18.43 -14.39 -18.72
CA ARG A 370 18.58 -14.91 -20.09
C ARG A 370 19.98 -15.44 -20.39
N ALA A 371 21.01 -14.81 -19.81
CA ALA A 371 22.40 -15.23 -19.99
C ALA A 371 22.77 -16.51 -19.21
N ASP A 372 21.93 -16.94 -18.27
CA ASP A 372 22.23 -18.12 -17.45
C ASP A 372 22.02 -19.39 -18.27
N SER A 373 22.95 -20.34 -18.21
CA SER A 373 22.82 -21.63 -18.89
C SER A 373 21.82 -22.57 -18.19
N GLY A 374 21.54 -23.70 -18.83
CA GLY A 374 20.75 -24.80 -18.28
C GLY A 374 19.25 -24.72 -18.58
N ASN A 375 18.55 -25.80 -18.28
CA ASN A 375 17.13 -25.95 -18.58
C ASN A 375 16.27 -25.07 -17.67
N ARG A 376 15.09 -24.70 -18.17
CA ARG A 376 14.06 -23.97 -17.43
C ARG A 376 12.94 -24.92 -17.04
N ALA A 377 12.40 -24.73 -15.85
CA ALA A 377 11.28 -25.51 -15.38
C ALA A 377 9.96 -24.98 -15.97
N PHE A 378 9.04 -25.90 -16.25
CA PHE A 378 7.66 -25.60 -16.60
C PHE A 378 6.70 -26.54 -15.86
N ARG A 379 5.45 -26.11 -15.68
CA ARG A 379 4.49 -26.75 -14.79
C ARG A 379 3.09 -26.89 -15.41
N GLY A 380 2.28 -27.78 -14.85
CA GLY A 380 0.83 -27.89 -15.13
C GLY A 380 0.39 -28.97 -16.11
N GLY A 381 1.30 -29.56 -16.89
CA GLY A 381 0.94 -30.51 -17.94
C GLY A 381 0.24 -29.84 -19.12
N SER A 382 -0.33 -30.60 -20.04
CA SER A 382 -0.98 -30.03 -21.23
C SER A 382 -2.09 -30.93 -21.78
N TRP A 383 -2.78 -30.45 -22.81
CA TRP A 383 -3.89 -31.11 -23.48
C TRP A 383 -3.56 -32.52 -24.04
N GLY A 384 -2.29 -32.78 -24.38
CA GLY A 384 -1.81 -34.08 -24.86
C GLY A 384 -1.09 -34.93 -23.81
N TYR A 385 -1.09 -34.50 -22.54
CA TYR A 385 -0.46 -35.25 -21.45
C TYR A 385 -1.49 -36.00 -20.62
N VAL A 386 -1.13 -37.20 -20.17
CA VAL A 386 -1.98 -38.03 -19.31
C VAL A 386 -2.20 -37.41 -17.92
N PRO A 387 -3.23 -37.82 -17.15
CA PRO A 387 -3.55 -37.27 -15.83
C PRO A 387 -2.37 -37.18 -14.86
N ALA A 388 -1.46 -38.17 -14.89
CA ALA A 388 -0.27 -38.16 -14.04
C ALA A 388 0.62 -36.94 -14.26
N GLY A 389 0.66 -36.38 -15.47
CA GLY A 389 1.48 -35.23 -15.85
C GLY A 389 0.83 -33.86 -15.65
N VAL A 390 -0.43 -33.80 -15.20
CA VAL A 390 -1.17 -32.54 -14.96
C VAL A 390 -1.46 -32.28 -13.48
N ARG A 391 -0.87 -33.07 -12.58
CA ARG A 391 -0.93 -32.84 -11.12
C ARG A 391 -0.20 -31.55 -10.75
N ALA A 392 -0.57 -30.93 -9.64
CA ALA A 392 0.05 -29.70 -9.14
C ALA A 392 1.56 -29.86 -8.87
N ALA A 393 2.00 -31.06 -8.46
CA ALA A 393 3.40 -31.37 -8.18
C ALA A 393 4.21 -31.76 -9.43
N SER A 394 3.54 -32.11 -10.55
CA SER A 394 4.24 -32.55 -11.76
C SER A 394 5.05 -31.40 -12.35
N ARG A 395 6.23 -31.75 -12.87
CA ARG A 395 7.24 -30.82 -13.36
C ARG A 395 7.75 -31.30 -14.69
N GLY A 396 8.10 -30.35 -15.54
CA GLY A 396 8.91 -30.64 -16.71
C GLY A 396 10.01 -29.61 -16.86
N TRP A 397 10.91 -29.89 -17.81
CA TRP A 397 12.04 -29.02 -18.09
C TRP A 397 12.42 -29.14 -19.56
N SER A 398 12.95 -28.05 -20.11
CA SER A 398 13.58 -28.08 -21.42
C SER A 398 14.54 -26.90 -21.60
N ASP A 399 15.23 -26.91 -22.72
CA ASP A 399 16.05 -25.80 -23.20
C ASP A 399 15.17 -24.54 -23.36
N PRO A 400 15.66 -23.35 -22.95
CA PRO A 400 14.87 -22.11 -23.02
C PRO A 400 14.45 -21.70 -24.45
N GLY A 401 15.08 -22.25 -25.49
CA GLY A 401 14.72 -22.03 -26.90
C GLY A 401 13.64 -22.97 -27.42
N LEU A 402 13.21 -23.98 -26.65
CA LEU A 402 12.15 -24.92 -27.08
C LEU A 402 10.85 -24.17 -27.37
N ARG A 403 10.26 -24.45 -28.53
CA ARG A 403 8.88 -24.07 -28.89
C ARG A 403 8.10 -25.35 -29.13
N GLY A 404 6.87 -25.43 -28.62
CA GLY A 404 5.98 -26.57 -28.85
C GLY A 404 4.51 -26.17 -28.83
N ASP A 405 3.69 -27.00 -29.44
CA ASP A 405 2.21 -26.93 -29.50
C ASP A 405 1.53 -27.03 -28.12
N SER A 406 2.28 -27.43 -27.10
CA SER A 406 1.81 -27.62 -25.74
C SER A 406 2.49 -26.70 -24.72
N HIS A 407 3.31 -25.72 -25.13
CA HIS A 407 4.10 -24.86 -24.23
C HIS A 407 3.67 -23.40 -24.35
N GLY A 408 3.08 -22.87 -23.27
CA GLY A 408 2.72 -21.48 -23.08
C GLY A 408 3.27 -20.93 -21.78
N PHE A 409 2.59 -19.94 -21.19
CA PHE A 409 2.99 -19.31 -19.94
C PHE A 409 1.89 -18.44 -19.33
N ARG A 410 2.05 -18.10 -18.04
CA ARG A 410 1.31 -17.03 -17.36
C ARG A 410 2.27 -16.08 -16.66
N LEU A 411 1.77 -14.90 -16.27
CA LEU A 411 2.60 -13.84 -15.67
C LEU A 411 2.28 -13.61 -14.19
N VAL A 412 3.26 -13.07 -13.48
CA VAL A 412 3.12 -12.50 -12.14
C VAL A 412 3.64 -11.07 -12.08
N LEU A 413 3.26 -10.35 -11.03
CA LEU A 413 3.86 -9.07 -10.63
C LEU A 413 4.11 -9.06 -9.11
N PRO A 414 5.10 -8.30 -8.62
CA PRO A 414 5.31 -8.12 -7.18
C PRO A 414 4.08 -7.49 -6.51
N PRO A 415 3.97 -7.59 -5.18
CA PRO A 415 2.94 -6.90 -4.42
C PRO A 415 3.08 -5.37 -4.63
N ARG A 416 1.96 -4.65 -4.53
CA ARG A 416 1.90 -3.21 -4.83
C ARG A 416 2.64 -2.37 -3.80
#